data_AF-A0A644Y450-F1
#
_entry.id   AF-A0A644Y450-F1
#
_cell.length_a   1.000
_cell.length_b   1.000
_cell.length_c   1.000
_cell.angle_alpha   90.00
_cell.angle_beta   90.00
_cell.angle_gamma   90.00
#
_symmetry.space_group_name_H-M   'P 1'
#
loop_
_entity.id
_entity.type
_entity.pdbx_description
1 polymer ?
#
loop_
_entity_poly.entity_id
_entity_poly.type
_entity_poly.pdbx_seq_one_letter_code
_entity_poly.pdbx_strand_id
1 'polypeptide(L)'
;MNYQAPEGGGDTFISTLKGTKAILRTVQNKEQNFIKQLYVYKAEGVSEKEFAENIQQVVTKIQKRYPFVTVLPTSNEGKYLINIPAENREGHESHFKYVAECFFKYLVNRDMPEWEMSNTLAKYYITTKAVEVATELKINND
;
A
#
# COMPACT_ATOMS: atom_id res chain seq x y z
N MET A 1 9.36 29.85 -1.92
CA MET A 1 9.21 28.52 -1.30
C MET A 1 9.28 28.70 0.21
N ASN A 2 8.15 28.95 0.89
CA ASN A 2 8.07 29.11 2.34
C ASN A 2 6.94 28.24 2.91
N TYR A 3 6.82 27.00 2.43
CA TYR A 3 5.87 26.07 3.01
C TYR A 3 6.60 25.21 4.03
N GLN A 4 6.22 25.35 5.29
CA GLN A 4 6.62 24.47 6.38
C GLN A 4 5.36 23.72 6.82
N ALA A 5 5.46 22.41 6.97
CA ALA A 5 4.34 21.62 7.46
C ALA A 5 3.91 22.12 8.85
N PRO A 6 2.60 22.21 9.15
CA PRO A 6 2.13 22.58 10.48
C PRO A 6 2.71 21.66 11.56
N GLU A 7 2.98 22.20 12.75
CA GLU A 7 3.44 21.41 13.89
C GLU A 7 2.43 20.27 14.21
N GLY A 8 2.97 19.08 14.46
CA GLY A 8 2.17 17.87 14.68
C GLY A 8 1.52 17.29 13.41
N GLY A 9 1.93 17.76 12.23
CA GLY A 9 1.57 17.19 10.94
C GLY A 9 2.52 16.08 10.48
N GLY A 10 2.09 15.35 9.46
CA GLY A 10 2.88 14.34 8.77
C GLY A 10 2.24 14.00 7.43
N ASP A 11 2.95 13.26 6.58
CA ASP A 11 2.42 12.83 5.30
C ASP A 11 1.13 12.03 5.49
N THR A 12 0.19 12.23 4.58
CA THR A 12 -1.05 11.45 4.56
C THR A 12 -1.07 10.53 3.35
N PHE A 13 -1.66 9.36 3.52
CA PHE A 13 -1.80 8.38 2.45
C PHE A 13 -3.08 7.60 2.63
N ILE A 14 -3.87 7.50 1.56
CA ILE A 14 -5.04 6.63 1.51
C ILE A 14 -5.00 5.87 0.19
N SER A 15 -5.12 4.55 0.25
CA SER A 15 -5.32 3.71 -0.92
C SER A 15 -6.40 2.68 -0.62
N THR A 16 -7.23 2.38 -1.63
CA THR A 16 -8.30 1.40 -1.54
C THR A 16 -8.23 0.45 -2.73
N LEU A 17 -8.09 -0.84 -2.47
CA LEU A 17 -8.16 -1.91 -3.45
C LEU A 17 -9.45 -2.68 -3.23
N LYS A 18 -10.34 -2.70 -4.23
CA LYS A 18 -11.63 -3.39 -4.14
C LYS A 18 -11.54 -4.74 -4.86
N GLY A 19 -11.58 -5.82 -4.09
CA GLY A 19 -11.74 -7.17 -4.61
C GLY A 19 -13.18 -7.65 -4.47
N THR A 20 -13.48 -8.79 -5.07
CA THR A 20 -14.82 -9.42 -5.01
C THR A 20 -15.17 -9.97 -3.62
N LYS A 21 -14.16 -10.32 -2.81
CA LYS A 21 -14.35 -10.89 -1.47
C LYS A 21 -13.95 -9.95 -0.33
N ALA A 22 -13.08 -8.99 -0.60
CA ALA A 22 -12.52 -8.10 0.39
C ALA A 22 -12.15 -6.76 -0.23
N ILE A 23 -12.21 -5.70 0.58
CA ILE A 23 -11.66 -4.39 0.25
C ILE A 23 -10.46 -4.16 1.17
N LEU A 24 -9.30 -3.89 0.59
CA LEU A 24 -8.09 -3.53 1.32
C LEU A 24 -7.98 -2.01 1.36
N ARG A 25 -7.78 -1.44 2.53
CA ARG A 25 -7.59 0.00 2.70
C ARG A 25 -6.33 0.28 3.49
N THR A 26 -5.38 0.99 2.89
CA THR A 26 -4.24 1.55 3.62
C THR A 26 -4.57 2.98 4.01
N VAL A 27 -4.36 3.35 5.28
CA VAL A 27 -4.61 4.69 5.80
C VAL A 27 -3.42 5.17 6.62
N GLN A 28 -2.98 6.39 6.35
CA GLN A 28 -1.98 7.13 7.11
C GLN A 28 -2.51 8.55 7.27
N ASN A 29 -2.95 8.91 8.47
CA ASN A 29 -3.40 10.24 8.80
C ASN A 29 -3.20 10.48 10.32
N LYS A 30 -3.69 11.62 10.81
CA LYS A 30 -3.59 11.99 12.23
C LYS A 30 -4.21 10.96 13.19
N GLU A 31 -5.31 10.30 12.83
CA GLU A 31 -5.97 9.29 13.68
C GLU A 31 -5.10 8.04 13.89
N GLN A 32 -4.20 7.75 12.95
CA GLN A 32 -3.22 6.66 13.07
C GLN A 32 -1.82 7.17 13.46
N ASN A 33 -1.70 8.41 13.95
CA ASN A 33 -0.43 9.06 14.27
C ASN A 33 0.56 9.08 13.10
N PHE A 34 0.04 9.20 11.87
CA PHE A 34 0.80 9.16 10.62
C PHE A 34 1.59 7.85 10.40
N ILE A 35 1.18 6.77 11.05
CA ILE A 35 1.69 5.41 10.83
C ILE A 35 0.75 4.69 9.86
N LYS A 36 1.27 4.15 8.73
CA LYS A 36 0.46 3.44 7.72
C LYS A 36 -0.24 2.21 8.30
N GLN A 37 -1.55 2.18 8.39
CA GLN A 37 -2.31 1.00 8.82
C GLN A 37 -3.00 0.34 7.64
N LEU A 38 -3.06 -1.00 7.66
CA LEU A 38 -3.79 -1.80 6.67
C LEU A 38 -5.08 -2.34 7.30
N TYR A 39 -6.21 -1.92 6.77
CA TYR A 39 -7.53 -2.43 7.11
C TYR A 39 -8.04 -3.36 6.01
N VAL A 40 -8.75 -4.40 6.42
CA VAL A 40 -9.46 -5.31 5.51
C VAL A 40 -10.93 -5.24 5.86
N TYR A 41 -11.75 -5.00 4.84
CA TYR A 41 -13.20 -5.00 4.94
C TYR A 41 -13.74 -6.18 4.18
N LYS A 42 -14.77 -6.80 4.73
CA LYS A 42 -15.61 -7.76 4.02
C LYS A 42 -16.27 -7.07 2.83
N ALA A 43 -16.30 -7.74 1.68
CA ALA A 43 -17.10 -7.27 0.56
C ALA A 43 -18.61 -7.49 0.80
N GLU A 44 -19.43 -6.84 0.00
CA GLU A 44 -20.87 -7.08 -0.02
C GLU A 44 -21.17 -8.54 -0.43
N GLY A 45 -22.20 -9.15 0.17
CA GLY A 45 -22.60 -10.53 -0.12
C GLY A 45 -21.73 -11.64 0.49
N VAL A 46 -20.56 -11.32 1.07
CA VAL A 46 -19.76 -12.31 1.83
C VAL A 46 -20.34 -12.47 3.24
N SER A 47 -20.35 -13.67 3.83
CA SER A 47 -20.81 -13.85 5.21
C SER A 47 -19.75 -13.42 6.23
N GLU A 48 -20.16 -12.86 7.37
CA GLU A 48 -19.24 -12.42 8.43
C GLU A 48 -18.39 -13.57 8.97
N LYS A 49 -19.04 -14.71 9.24
CA LYS A 49 -18.37 -15.91 9.75
C LYS A 49 -17.31 -16.43 8.78
N GLU A 50 -17.68 -16.60 7.51
CA GLU A 50 -16.74 -17.06 6.47
C GLU A 50 -15.57 -16.09 6.31
N PHE A 51 -15.83 -14.78 6.36
CA PHE A 51 -14.79 -13.78 6.24
C PHE A 51 -13.81 -13.82 7.43
N ALA A 52 -14.33 -13.94 8.66
CA ALA A 52 -13.53 -14.06 9.87
C ALA A 52 -12.64 -15.32 9.86
N GLU A 53 -13.17 -16.46 9.41
CA GLU A 53 -12.41 -17.70 9.28
C GLU A 53 -11.31 -17.56 8.21
N ASN A 54 -11.65 -17.00 7.05
CA ASN A 54 -10.71 -16.81 5.95
C ASN A 54 -9.56 -15.85 6.31
N ILE A 55 -9.85 -14.72 6.96
CA ILE A 55 -8.81 -13.76 7.33
C ILE A 55 -7.83 -14.36 8.35
N GLN A 56 -8.34 -15.14 9.31
CA GLN A 56 -7.51 -15.83 10.29
C GLN A 56 -6.59 -16.86 9.62
N GLN A 57 -7.11 -17.64 8.67
CA GLN A 57 -6.30 -18.60 7.90
C GLN A 57 -5.23 -17.92 7.06
N VAL A 58 -5.56 -16.80 6.40
CA VAL A 58 -4.59 -16.04 5.59
C VAL A 58 -3.48 -15.47 6.46
N VAL A 59 -3.82 -14.86 7.60
CA VAL A 59 -2.84 -14.31 8.54
C VAL A 59 -1.96 -15.40 9.12
N THR A 60 -2.51 -16.57 9.44
CA THR A 60 -1.72 -17.74 9.88
C THR A 60 -0.69 -18.17 8.81
N LYS A 61 -1.03 -18.08 7.53
CA LYS A 61 -0.08 -18.36 6.44
C LYS A 61 1.01 -17.28 6.35
N ILE A 62 0.64 -16.00 6.49
CA ILE A 62 1.58 -14.86 6.48
C ILE A 62 2.56 -14.95 7.66
N GLN A 63 2.07 -15.37 8.84
CA GLN A 63 2.87 -15.54 10.06
C GLN A 63 4.05 -16.51 9.91
N LYS A 64 4.00 -17.45 8.95
CA LYS A 64 5.15 -18.31 8.63
C LYS A 64 6.38 -17.53 8.20
N ARG A 65 6.18 -16.38 7.53
CA ARG A 65 7.26 -15.48 7.10
C ARG A 65 7.41 -14.26 8.00
N TYR A 66 6.30 -13.76 8.53
CA TYR A 66 6.25 -12.58 9.39
C TYR A 66 5.53 -12.89 10.70
N PRO A 67 6.18 -13.54 11.67
CA PRO A 67 5.54 -14.06 12.89
C PRO A 67 4.84 -13.00 13.75
N PHE A 68 5.27 -11.73 13.62
CA PHE A 68 4.72 -10.59 14.35
C PHE A 68 3.39 -10.06 13.80
N VAL A 69 2.95 -10.51 12.61
CA VAL A 69 1.70 -10.03 12.00
C VAL A 69 0.52 -10.65 12.73
N THR A 70 -0.44 -9.84 13.14
CA THR A 70 -1.69 -10.29 13.76
C THR A 70 -2.91 -9.66 13.10
N VAL A 71 -4.10 -10.20 13.39
CA VAL A 71 -5.38 -9.62 13.00
C VAL A 71 -6.14 -9.19 14.24
N LEU A 72 -6.61 -7.95 14.24
CA LEU A 72 -7.40 -7.39 15.32
C LEU A 72 -8.79 -7.02 14.79
N PRO A 73 -9.88 -7.46 15.45
CA PRO A 73 -11.21 -6.96 15.13
C PRO A 73 -11.28 -5.46 15.44
N THR A 74 -12.14 -4.74 14.72
CA THR A 74 -12.45 -3.34 15.04
C THR A 74 -13.85 -3.23 15.65
N SER A 75 -14.23 -2.02 16.06
CA SER A 75 -15.61 -1.74 16.49
C SER A 75 -16.67 -1.96 15.40
N ASN A 76 -16.26 -2.05 14.14
CA ASN A 76 -17.15 -2.19 13.01
C ASN A 76 -17.13 -3.64 12.52
N GLU A 77 -18.31 -4.26 12.45
CA GLU A 77 -18.46 -5.60 11.89
C GLU A 77 -17.92 -5.66 10.44
N GLY A 78 -17.33 -6.79 10.08
CA GLY A 78 -16.68 -6.97 8.79
C GLY A 78 -15.40 -6.17 8.57
N LYS A 79 -14.90 -5.41 9.56
CA LYS A 79 -13.66 -4.63 9.45
C LYS A 79 -12.61 -5.11 10.45
N TYR A 80 -11.42 -5.40 9.93
CA TYR A 80 -10.27 -5.89 10.68
C TYR A 80 -9.03 -5.04 10.40
N LEU A 81 -8.18 -4.90 11.40
CA LEU A 81 -6.84 -4.32 11.29
C LEU A 81 -5.83 -5.46 11.14
N ILE A 82 -5.01 -5.41 10.09
CA ILE A 82 -3.79 -6.22 10.02
C ILE A 82 -2.72 -5.48 10.81
N ASN A 83 -2.51 -5.94 12.03
CA ASN A 83 -1.61 -5.30 12.96
C ASN A 83 -0.17 -5.73 12.69
N ILE A 84 0.69 -4.74 12.52
CA ILE A 84 2.14 -4.88 12.36
C ILE A 84 2.78 -3.96 13.41
N PRO A 85 3.51 -4.49 14.41
CA PRO A 85 4.15 -3.69 15.43
C PRO A 85 5.10 -2.66 14.84
N ALA A 86 5.29 -1.53 15.52
CA ALA A 86 6.04 -0.40 14.99
C ALA A 86 7.53 -0.74 14.79
N GLU A 87 8.11 -1.50 15.71
CA GLU A 87 9.46 -2.01 15.68
C GLU A 87 9.76 -2.94 14.49
N ASN A 88 8.72 -3.51 13.86
CA ASN A 88 8.84 -4.35 12.67
C ASN A 88 8.61 -3.59 11.36
N ARG A 89 8.46 -2.27 11.42
CA ARG A 89 8.25 -1.42 10.24
C ARG A 89 9.57 -0.82 9.83
N GLU A 90 10.08 -1.30 8.70
CA GLU A 90 11.32 -0.81 8.15
C GLU A 90 11.17 0.61 7.61
N GLY A 91 12.24 1.40 7.76
CA GLY A 91 12.30 2.79 7.35
C GLY A 91 12.56 2.97 5.86
N HIS A 92 12.53 4.22 5.41
CA HIS A 92 12.78 4.60 4.02
C HIS A 92 14.13 4.05 3.49
N GLU A 93 15.20 4.22 4.27
CA GLU A 93 16.55 3.79 3.88
C GLU A 93 16.67 2.27 3.72
N SER A 94 16.00 1.48 4.57
CA SER A 94 15.98 0.02 4.44
C SER A 94 15.29 -0.40 3.14
N HIS A 95 14.19 0.25 2.77
CA HIS A 95 13.53 0.01 1.48
C HIS A 95 14.43 0.38 0.30
N PHE A 96 15.16 1.51 0.38
CA PHE A 96 16.07 1.94 -0.69
C PHE A 96 17.23 0.95 -0.87
N LYS A 97 17.77 0.41 0.23
CA LYS A 97 18.78 -0.64 0.21
C LYS A 97 18.31 -1.85 -0.60
N TYR A 98 17.08 -2.33 -0.43
CA TYR A 98 16.58 -3.47 -1.21
C TYR A 98 16.51 -3.19 -2.72
N VAL A 99 16.13 -1.95 -3.10
CA VAL A 99 16.13 -1.56 -4.52
C VAL A 99 17.54 -1.62 -5.10
N ALA A 100 18.54 -1.12 -4.36
CA ALA A 100 19.93 -1.17 -4.78
C ALA A 100 20.44 -2.62 -4.88
N GLU A 101 20.13 -3.47 -3.89
CA GLU A 101 20.49 -4.90 -3.91
C GLU A 101 19.89 -5.64 -5.11
N CYS A 102 18.60 -5.42 -5.40
CA CYS A 102 17.95 -5.98 -6.59
C CYS A 102 18.61 -5.49 -7.88
N PHE A 103 18.93 -4.19 -7.97
CA PHE A 103 19.60 -3.62 -9.14
C PHE A 103 20.98 -4.27 -9.39
N PHE A 104 21.82 -4.37 -8.36
CA PHE A 104 23.15 -4.99 -8.50
C PHE A 104 23.05 -6.47 -8.86
N LYS A 105 22.08 -7.20 -8.29
CA LYS A 105 21.82 -8.59 -8.65
C LYS A 105 21.51 -8.71 -10.15
N TYR A 106 20.56 -7.92 -10.66
CA TYR A 106 20.20 -7.95 -12.09
C TYR A 106 21.34 -7.50 -12.99
N LEU A 107 22.16 -6.55 -12.54
CA LEU A 107 23.33 -6.09 -13.29
C LEU A 107 24.37 -7.20 -13.48
N VAL A 108 24.62 -7.99 -12.44
CA VAL A 108 25.59 -9.11 -12.46
C VAL A 108 25.02 -10.30 -13.22
N ASN A 109 23.80 -10.73 -12.89
CA ASN A 109 23.20 -11.96 -13.41
C ASN A 109 22.58 -11.81 -14.80
N ARG A 110 22.28 -10.57 -15.21
CA ARG A 110 21.58 -10.25 -16.48
C ARG A 110 20.21 -10.92 -16.60
N ASP A 111 19.53 -11.10 -15.47
CA ASP A 111 18.26 -11.83 -15.33
C ASP A 111 17.08 -10.93 -14.90
N MET A 112 17.10 -9.65 -15.32
CA MET A 112 15.98 -8.75 -15.06
C MET A 112 14.70 -9.31 -15.69
N PRO A 113 13.59 -9.46 -14.94
CA PRO A 113 12.35 -9.97 -15.49
C PRO A 113 11.77 -9.06 -16.58
N GLU A 114 11.23 -9.63 -17.66
CA GLU A 114 10.66 -8.86 -18.78
C GLU A 114 9.54 -7.89 -18.36
N TRP A 115 8.77 -8.25 -17.33
CA TRP A 115 7.69 -7.42 -16.83
C TRP A 115 8.19 -6.11 -16.19
N GLU A 116 9.44 -6.03 -15.72
CA GLU A 116 10.02 -4.79 -15.17
C GLU A 116 10.10 -3.71 -16.26
N MET A 117 10.51 -4.09 -17.47
CA MET A 117 10.60 -3.17 -18.62
C MET A 117 9.21 -2.69 -19.04
N SER A 118 8.29 -3.62 -19.26
CA SER A 118 6.93 -3.31 -19.71
C SER A 118 6.18 -2.44 -18.69
N ASN A 119 6.29 -2.76 -17.40
CA ASN A 119 5.66 -1.96 -16.33
C ASN A 119 6.31 -0.59 -16.17
N THR A 120 7.62 -0.47 -16.37
CA THR A 120 8.32 0.82 -16.32
C THR A 120 7.86 1.74 -17.45
N LEU A 121 7.78 1.22 -18.68
CA LEU A 121 7.26 1.98 -19.83
C LEU A 121 5.80 2.39 -19.63
N ALA A 122 4.94 1.47 -19.16
CA ALA A 122 3.55 1.77 -18.87
C ALA A 122 3.41 2.87 -17.81
N LYS A 123 4.20 2.80 -16.73
CA LYS A 123 4.23 3.83 -15.68
C LYS A 123 4.56 5.20 -16.26
N TYR A 124 5.65 5.30 -17.03
CA TYR A 124 6.03 6.58 -17.65
C TYR A 124 4.95 7.08 -18.60
N TYR A 125 4.45 6.23 -19.50
CA TYR A 125 3.38 6.59 -20.45
C TYR A 125 2.14 7.15 -19.73
N ILE A 126 1.65 6.47 -18.70
CA ILE A 126 0.48 6.92 -17.94
C ILE A 126 0.74 8.29 -17.30
N THR A 127 1.90 8.45 -16.65
CA THR A 127 2.23 9.70 -15.96
C THR A 127 2.46 10.87 -16.90
N THR A 128 3.13 10.68 -18.03
CA THR A 128 3.38 11.76 -19.01
C THR A 128 2.09 12.12 -19.74
N LYS A 129 1.27 11.12 -20.13
CA LYS A 129 0.00 11.39 -20.81
C LYS A 129 -0.99 12.11 -19.91
N ALA A 130 -1.00 11.80 -18.60
CA ALA A 130 -1.81 12.52 -17.63
C ALA A 130 -1.43 14.02 -17.54
N VAL A 131 -0.14 14.35 -17.63
CA VAL A 131 0.33 15.76 -17.66
C VAL A 131 -0.15 16.49 -18.92
N GLU A 132 -0.09 15.83 -20.08
CA GLU A 132 -0.60 16.39 -21.34
C GLU A 132 -2.09 16.74 -21.22
N VAL A 133 -2.92 15.78 -20.78
CA VAL A 133 -4.38 15.98 -20.62
C VAL A 133 -4.68 17.09 -19.60
N ALA A 134 -3.95 17.12 -18.47
CA ALA A 134 -4.15 18.15 -17.46
C ALA A 134 -3.82 19.56 -17.99
N THR A 135 -2.82 19.66 -18.86
CA THR A 135 -2.39 20.93 -19.48
C THR A 135 -3.39 21.40 -20.54
N GLU A 136 -3.88 20.49 -21.39
CA GLU A 136 -4.93 20.78 -22.37
C GLU A 136 -6.23 21.26 -21.71
N LEU A 137 -6.67 20.59 -20.64
CA LEU A 137 -7.85 21.00 -19.89
C LEU A 137 -7.69 22.38 -19.25
N LYS A 138 -6.49 22.75 -18.80
CA LYS A 138 -6.24 24.08 -18.25
C LYS A 138 -6.38 25.16 -19.34
N ILE A 139 -5.78 24.93 -20.51
CA ILE A 139 -5.87 25.86 -21.66
C ILE A 139 -7.31 26.04 -22.13
N ASN A 140 -8.14 24.98 -22.08
CA ASN A 140 -9.53 25.04 -22.52
C ASN A 140 -10.50 25.66 -21.48
N ASN A 141 -10.06 25.86 -20.24
CA ASN A 141 -10.86 26.45 -19.16
C ASN A 141 -10.40 27.87 -18.76
N ASP A 142 -9.33 28.37 -19.40
CA ASP A 142 -8.82 29.74 -19.29
C ASP A 142 -9.24 30.55 -20.55
#